data_AF-W8R526-F1
#
_entry.id   AF-W8R526-F1
#
_cell.length_a   1.000
_cell.length_b   1.000
_cell.length_c   1.000
_cell.angle_alpha   90.00
_cell.angle_beta   90.00
_cell.angle_gamma   90.00
#
_symmetry.space_group_name_H-M   'P 1'
#
loop_
_entity.id
_entity.type
_entity.pdbx_description
1 polymer ?
#
loop_
_entity_poly.entity_id
_entity_poly.type
_entity_poly.pdbx_seq_one_letter_code
_entity_poly.pdbx_strand_id
1 'polypeptide(L)'
;MRHSERQQQCDRVDDRARPAMPDFYMPAMWPVELQQAAIDWFVAWRKRRLYQRLLRLSDRQLRMHDLSRARLIEKLQMPLRQMVEEQRCARGR
;
A
#
# COMPACT_ATOMS: atom_id res chain seq x y z
N MET A 1 -47.10 33.71 -21.84
CA MET A 1 -46.38 33.90 -20.55
C MET A 1 -46.46 32.64 -19.67
N ARG A 2 -46.11 31.43 -20.16
CA ARG A 2 -46.13 30.17 -19.37
C ARG A 2 -44.82 29.38 -19.38
N HIS A 3 -43.83 29.85 -20.16
CA HIS A 3 -42.52 29.19 -20.27
C HIS A 3 -41.55 29.61 -19.15
N SER A 4 -41.74 30.80 -18.59
CA SER A 4 -40.89 31.39 -17.54
C SER A 4 -41.07 30.71 -16.18
N GLU A 5 -42.28 30.27 -15.84
CA GLU A 5 -42.59 29.60 -14.58
C GLU A 5 -42.03 28.18 -14.52
N ARG A 6 -42.00 27.47 -15.67
CA ARG A 6 -41.43 26.12 -15.75
C ARG A 6 -39.91 26.11 -15.58
N GLN A 7 -39.21 27.13 -16.09
CA GLN A 7 -37.76 27.24 -15.91
C GLN A 7 -37.39 27.55 -14.45
N GLN A 8 -38.10 28.47 -13.79
CA GLN A 8 -37.89 28.75 -12.36
C GLN A 8 -38.18 27.56 -11.45
N GLN A 9 -39.04 26.63 -11.89
CA GLN A 9 -39.36 25.42 -11.13
C GLN A 9 -38.34 24.30 -11.33
N CYS A 10 -37.64 24.23 -12.46
CA CYS A 10 -36.53 23.28 -12.66
C CYS A 10 -35.28 23.69 -11.87
N ASP A 11 -34.93 24.98 -11.82
CA ASP A 11 -33.75 25.46 -11.07
C ASP A 11 -33.87 25.25 -9.55
N ARG A 12 -35.09 25.31 -9.00
CA ARG A 12 -35.32 25.12 -7.55
C ARG A 12 -35.16 23.67 -7.07
N VAL A 13 -35.22 22.69 -7.97
CA VAL A 13 -35.17 21.26 -7.59
C VAL A 13 -33.72 20.76 -7.54
N ASP A 14 -32.81 21.40 -8.29
CA ASP A 14 -31.39 21.00 -8.36
C ASP A 14 -30.58 21.47 -7.15
N ASP A 15 -30.96 22.59 -6.52
CA ASP A 15 -30.25 23.14 -5.36
C ASP A 15 -30.39 22.29 -4.09
N ARG A 16 -31.41 21.44 -3.98
CA ARG A 16 -31.63 20.58 -2.79
C ARG A 16 -30.81 19.31 -2.78
N ALA A 17 -30.17 18.95 -3.91
CA ALA A 17 -29.41 17.71 -4.05
C ALA A 17 -27.90 17.92 -3.84
N ARG A 18 -27.43 19.16 -3.73
CA ARG A 18 -26.01 19.43 -3.47
C ARG A 18 -25.72 19.23 -1.99
N PRO A 19 -24.87 18.25 -1.61
CA PRO A 19 -24.39 18.18 -0.24
C PRO A 19 -23.73 19.53 0.09
N ALA A 20 -24.09 20.12 1.23
CA ALA A 20 -23.50 21.36 1.70
C ALA A 20 -21.97 21.21 1.71
N MET A 21 -21.30 22.00 0.88
CA MET A 21 -19.85 21.97 0.74
C MET A 21 -19.26 22.37 2.10
N PRO A 22 -18.45 21.50 2.75
CA PRO A 22 -17.90 21.85 4.06
C PRO A 22 -17.01 23.09 3.94
N ASP A 23 -17.21 24.06 4.85
CA ASP A 23 -16.37 25.27 4.94
C ASP A 23 -14.88 24.95 5.18
N PHE A 24 -14.60 23.72 5.64
CA PHE A 24 -13.27 23.22 5.89
C PHE A 24 -13.10 21.82 5.30
N TYR A 25 -12.27 21.71 4.27
CA TYR A 25 -11.76 20.42 3.81
C TYR A 25 -10.67 19.97 4.77
N MET A 26 -10.94 18.96 5.60
CA MET A 26 -9.85 18.26 6.28
C MET A 26 -8.87 17.75 5.19
N PRO A 27 -7.54 17.90 5.38
CA PRO A 27 -6.59 17.27 4.47
C PRO A 27 -6.95 15.80 4.37
N ALA A 28 -7.11 15.30 3.14
CA ALA A 28 -7.39 13.89 2.91
C ALA A 28 -6.18 13.09 3.42
N MET A 29 -6.23 12.71 4.70
CA MET A 29 -5.19 11.88 5.30
C MET A 29 -5.23 10.53 4.61
N TRP A 30 -4.04 10.00 4.34
CA TRP A 30 -3.93 8.66 3.79
C TRP A 30 -4.65 7.67 4.74
N PRO A 31 -5.56 6.81 4.27
CA PRO A 31 -6.02 5.67 5.05
C PRO A 31 -4.84 4.95 5.72
N VAL A 32 -4.91 4.79 7.05
CA VAL A 32 -3.83 4.20 7.87
C VAL A 32 -3.43 2.82 7.35
N GLU A 33 -4.40 2.04 6.85
CA GLU A 33 -4.17 0.72 6.26
C GLU A 33 -3.24 0.77 5.05
N LEU A 34 -3.36 1.80 4.22
CA LEU A 34 -2.57 1.93 3.00
C LEU A 34 -1.18 2.52 3.30
N GLN A 35 -1.04 3.36 4.34
CA GLN A 35 0.27 3.69 4.91
C GLN A 35 0.98 2.44 5.45
N GLN A 36 0.27 1.59 6.20
CA GLN A 36 0.83 0.35 6.74
C GLN A 36 1.22 -0.62 5.61
N ALA A 37 0.37 -0.77 4.58
CA ALA A 37 0.67 -1.58 3.41
C ALA A 37 1.92 -1.08 2.67
N ALA A 38 2.09 0.23 2.52
CA ALA A 38 3.28 0.82 1.90
C ALA A 38 4.55 0.51 2.69
N ILE A 39 4.50 0.64 4.02
CA ILE A 39 5.63 0.31 4.92
C ILE A 39 5.98 -1.18 4.82
N ASP A 40 4.99 -2.06 4.90
CA ASP A 40 5.20 -3.50 4.82
C ASP A 40 5.83 -3.90 3.47
N TRP A 41 5.31 -3.32 2.38
CA TRP A 41 5.85 -3.54 1.04
C TRP A 41 7.30 -3.05 0.93
N PHE A 42 7.61 -1.86 1.46
CA PHE A 42 8.96 -1.31 1.44
C PHE A 42 9.94 -2.19 2.22
N VAL A 43 9.55 -2.68 3.41
CA VAL A 43 10.38 -3.57 4.22
C VAL A 43 10.61 -4.90 3.49
N ALA A 44 9.57 -5.50 2.90
CA ALA A 44 9.71 -6.73 2.10
C ALA A 44 10.63 -6.53 0.89
N TRP A 45 10.48 -5.42 0.16
CA TRP A 45 11.36 -5.06 -0.95
C TRP A 45 12.81 -4.89 -0.52
N ARG A 46 13.05 -4.18 0.60
CA ARG A 46 14.40 -3.96 1.15
C ARG A 46 15.06 -5.29 1.55
N LYS A 47 14.31 -6.21 2.19
CA LYS A 47 14.80 -7.57 2.50
C LYS A 47 15.16 -8.34 1.23
N ARG A 48 14.34 -8.28 0.19
CA ARG A 48 14.64 -8.92 -1.10
C ARG A 48 15.91 -8.37 -1.75
N ARG A 49 16.10 -7.04 -1.73
CA ARG A 49 17.35 -6.39 -2.19
C ARG A 49 18.55 -6.85 -1.37
N LEU A 50 18.40 -7.05 -0.05
CA LEU A 50 19.47 -7.59 0.80
C LEU A 50 19.84 -9.02 0.36
N TYR A 51 18.86 -9.90 0.13
CA TYR A 51 19.14 -11.27 -0.34
C TYR A 51 19.89 -11.27 -1.68
N GLN A 52 19.53 -10.38 -2.62
CA GLN A 52 20.29 -10.22 -3.88
C GLN A 52 21.73 -9.78 -3.65
N ARG A 53 21.97 -8.90 -2.66
CA ARG A 53 23.33 -8.48 -2.30
C ARG A 53 24.10 -9.62 -1.62
N LEU A 54 23.45 -10.40 -0.75
CA LEU A 54 24.05 -11.57 -0.11
C LEU A 54 24.44 -12.64 -1.13
N LEU A 55 23.67 -12.81 -2.21
CA LEU A 55 24.05 -13.71 -3.32
C LEU A 55 25.31 -13.28 -4.09
N ARG A 56 25.77 -12.03 -3.93
CA ARG A 56 27.04 -11.57 -4.50
C ARG A 56 28.24 -11.90 -3.61
N LEU A 57 28.01 -12.31 -2.36
CA LEU A 57 29.08 -12.73 -1.45
C LEU A 57 29.58 -14.13 -1.81
N SER A 58 30.82 -14.42 -1.41
CA SER A 58 31.40 -15.75 -1.60
C SER A 58 30.70 -16.79 -0.73
N ASP A 59 30.59 -18.03 -1.22
CA ASP A 59 29.94 -19.12 -0.48
C ASP A 59 30.62 -19.41 0.87
N ARG A 60 31.92 -19.11 0.99
CA ARG A 60 32.67 -19.21 2.25
C ARG A 60 32.17 -18.21 3.29
N GLN A 61 31.87 -16.97 2.88
CA GLN A 61 31.32 -15.94 3.77
C GLN A 61 29.87 -16.25 4.16
N LEU A 62 29.08 -16.81 3.24
CA LEU A 62 27.71 -17.24 3.54
C LEU A 62 27.68 -18.37 4.59
N ARG A 63 28.58 -19.36 4.46
CA ARG A 63 28.70 -20.46 5.43
C ARG A 63 29.13 -20.00 6.83
N MET A 64 29.93 -18.93 6.96
CA MET A 64 30.27 -18.38 8.28
C MET A 64 29.05 -17.81 9.03
N HIS A 65 27.96 -17.51 8.32
CA HIS A 65 26.73 -16.99 8.88
C HIS A 65 25.59 -18.01 8.89
N ASP A 66 25.90 -19.31 8.68
CA ASP A 66 24.91 -20.39 8.52
C ASP A 66 23.84 -20.10 7.45
N LEU A 67 24.19 -19.25 6.47
CA LEU A 67 23.31 -18.89 5.36
C LEU A 67 23.59 -19.82 4.18
N SER A 68 22.55 -20.53 3.73
CA SER A 68 22.65 -21.34 2.52
C SER A 68 22.18 -20.55 1.30
N ARG A 69 22.97 -20.62 0.22
CA ARG A 69 22.64 -19.96 -1.06
C ARG A 69 21.31 -20.45 -1.62
N ALA A 70 21.02 -21.75 -1.48
CA ALA A 70 19.75 -22.34 -1.89
C ALA A 70 18.56 -21.67 -1.21
N ARG A 71 18.63 -21.45 0.12
CA ARG A 71 17.58 -20.78 0.89
C ARG A 71 17.41 -19.31 0.50
N LEU A 72 18.51 -18.63 0.16
CA LEU A 72 18.45 -17.25 -0.35
C LEU A 72 17.76 -17.17 -1.72
N ILE A 73 18.03 -18.14 -2.61
CA ILE A 73 17.38 -18.23 -3.92
C ILE A 73 15.88 -18.52 -3.77
N GLU A 74 15.53 -19.47 -2.90
CA GLU A 74 14.13 -19.79 -2.56
C GLU A 74 13.38 -18.55 -2.08
N LYS A 75 13.95 -17.81 -1.11
CA LYS A 75 13.36 -16.55 -0.61
C LYS A 75 13.28 -15.44 -1.67
N LEU A 76 14.11 -15.50 -2.71
CA LEU A 76 14.05 -14.59 -3.85
C LEU A 76 12.96 -14.95 -4.86
N GLN A 77 12.67 -16.25 -5.01
CA GLN A 77 11.57 -16.72 -5.87
C GLN A 77 10.20 -16.46 -5.25
N MET A 78 10.14 -16.37 -3.92
CA MET A 78 8.92 -16.05 -3.19
C MET A 78 8.32 -14.69 -3.61
N PRO A 79 7.01 -14.61 -3.89
CA PRO A 79 6.35 -13.35 -4.23
C PRO A 79 6.35 -12.39 -3.02
N LEU A 80 6.47 -11.09 -3.30
CA LEU A 80 6.52 -10.05 -2.26
C LEU A 80 5.28 -10.06 -1.34
N ARG A 81 4.10 -10.45 -1.86
CA ARG A 81 2.88 -10.58 -1.06
C ARG A 81 3.03 -11.59 0.07
N GLN A 82 3.58 -12.77 -0.23
CA GLN A 82 3.82 -13.79 0.79
C GLN A 82 4.89 -13.34 1.80
N MET A 83 5.92 -12.59 1.37
CA MET A 83 6.89 -12.01 2.29
C MET A 83 6.28 -10.97 3.25
N VAL A 84 5.26 -10.22 2.80
CA VAL A 84 4.51 -9.28 3.64
C VAL A 84 3.63 -10.03 4.63
N GLU A 85 2.96 -11.10 4.20
CA GLU A 85 2.16 -11.97 5.08
C GLU A 85 3.02 -12.63 6.17
N GLU A 86 4.19 -13.19 5.82
CA GLU A 86 5.15 -13.73 6.79
C GLU A 86 5.55 -12.69 7.84
N GLN A 87 5.75 -11.43 7.43
CA GLN A 87 6.09 -10.33 8.34
C GLN A 87 4.93 -9.95 9.26
N ARG A 88 3.71 -9.93 8.74
CA ARG A 88 2.51 -9.65 9.54
C ARG A 88 2.29 -10.75 10.59
N CYS A 89 2.43 -12.02 10.21
CA CYS A 89 2.36 -13.15 11.13
C CYS A 89 3.47 -13.15 12.18
N ALA A 90 4.64 -12.57 11.90
CA ALA A 90 5.74 -12.45 12.85
C ALA A 90 5.57 -11.28 13.84
N ARG A 91 4.80 -10.24 13.49
CA ARG A 91 4.47 -9.12 14.38
C ARG A 91 3.27 -9.40 15.29
N GLY A 92 2.38 -10.29 14.88
CA GLY A 92 1.21 -10.70 15.65
C GLY A 92 1.46 -11.86 16.63
N ARG A 93 2.70 -12.36 16.71
CA ARG A 93 3.16 -13.31 17.73
C ARG A 93 4.03 -12.57 18.74
#